data_AF-G2MCD5-F1
#
_entry.id   AF-G2MCD5-F1
#
_cell.length_a   1.000
_cell.length_b   1.000
_cell.length_c   1.000
_cell.angle_alpha   90.00
_cell.angle_beta   90.00
_cell.angle_gamma   90.00
#
_symmetry.space_group_name_H-M   'P 1'
#
loop_
_entity.id
_entity.type
_entity.pdbx_description
1 polymer ?
#
loop_
_entity_poly.entity_id
_entity_poly.type
_entity_poly.pdbx_seq_one_letter_code
_entity_poly.pdbx_strand_id
1 'polypeptide(L)'
;MNYPNLPNSALDFTEQPEVKEITNELLKQLQSALKSNALFTEQVELSLKGIVRILEVLLSLDFFKNANEIDSSLRNSIEWLSNAGESLKLKMKEYEGFFSEFNTSMKSNEQEVTNTLNANTENIKSEIKKLENQLIETTTKLLTSYQIFLNQARDSANHQITENKTQSLEAINQAKTNANNEINTNKTQAINNINQAKESANNEINTNQTASLEAIAQAKTSANNEINTNKTQAITNINEAKESAQAQINTNKQEVLNNITQEKNQATSEITEAKNTIIIKTLIFLRLNKAC
;
A
#
# COMPACT_ATOMS: atom_id res chain seq x y z
N MET A 1 -4.54 76.65 -52.03
CA MET A 1 -5.50 77.78 -52.05
C MET A 1 -4.93 78.85 -52.96
N ASN A 2 -5.66 79.24 -53.99
CA ASN A 2 -5.33 80.42 -54.79
C ASN A 2 -5.97 81.60 -54.06
N TYR A 3 -5.20 82.33 -53.25
CA TYR A 3 -5.71 83.54 -52.62
C TYR A 3 -5.79 84.63 -53.70
N PRO A 4 -6.95 85.28 -53.92
CA PRO A 4 -6.99 86.49 -54.71
C PRO A 4 -6.08 87.52 -54.05
N ASN A 5 -5.16 88.11 -54.81
CA ASN A 5 -4.29 89.17 -54.30
C ASN A 5 -5.14 90.31 -53.73
N LEU A 6 -4.67 90.89 -52.62
CA LEU A 6 -5.24 92.09 -52.03
C LEU A 6 -5.34 93.16 -53.14
N PRO A 7 -6.49 93.83 -53.34
CA PRO A 7 -6.57 94.92 -54.30
C PRO A 7 -5.55 96.01 -53.91
N ASN A 8 -4.67 96.36 -54.84
CA ASN A 8 -3.64 97.37 -54.63
C ASN A 8 -4.32 98.72 -54.39
N SER A 9 -4.19 99.29 -53.19
CA SER A 9 -4.83 100.54 -52.76
C SER A 9 -4.15 101.79 -53.32
N ALA A 10 -3.43 101.68 -54.45
CA ALA A 10 -2.79 102.80 -55.11
C ALA A 10 -3.88 103.67 -55.74
N LEU A 11 -4.11 104.83 -55.13
CA LEU A 11 -4.99 105.88 -55.63
C LEU A 11 -4.38 106.44 -56.92
N ASP A 12 -5.09 106.31 -58.04
CA ASP A 12 -4.67 106.79 -59.36
C ASP A 12 -5.35 108.13 -59.65
N PHE A 13 -4.61 109.21 -59.43
CA PHE A 13 -5.11 110.58 -59.53
C PHE A 13 -5.02 111.08 -60.97
N THR A 14 -6.09 110.94 -61.76
CA THR A 14 -6.20 111.61 -63.06
C THR A 14 -7.53 112.32 -63.24
N GLU A 15 -7.41 113.62 -63.50
CA GLU A 15 -8.40 114.60 -63.97
C GLU A 15 -9.20 115.38 -62.90
N GLN A 16 -8.90 116.68 -62.87
CA GLN A 16 -9.51 117.70 -62.03
C GLN A 16 -10.47 118.53 -62.92
N PRO A 17 -11.75 118.72 -62.56
CA PRO A 17 -12.65 119.53 -63.38
C PRO A 17 -12.32 121.04 -63.25
N GLU A 18 -12.13 121.71 -64.39
CA GLU A 18 -11.87 123.16 -64.47
C GLU A 18 -13.13 123.99 -64.16
N VAL A 19 -13.32 124.37 -62.90
CA VAL A 19 -14.34 125.35 -62.47
C VAL A 19 -13.79 126.78 -62.56
N LYS A 20 -13.32 127.19 -63.74
CA LYS A 20 -12.81 128.56 -63.97
C LYS A 20 -13.66 129.42 -64.91
N GLU A 21 -14.52 128.79 -65.72
CA GLU A 21 -15.23 129.52 -66.79
C GLU A 21 -16.55 130.15 -66.32
N ILE A 22 -17.31 129.52 -65.42
CA ILE A 22 -18.64 130.01 -64.98
C ILE A 22 -18.55 131.16 -63.96
N THR A 23 -17.51 131.16 -63.12
CA THR A 23 -17.37 132.10 -61.99
C THR A 23 -17.19 133.56 -62.45
N ASN A 24 -16.53 133.78 -63.60
CA ASN A 24 -16.21 135.12 -64.11
C ASN A 24 -17.43 135.82 -64.76
N GLU A 25 -18.35 135.07 -65.37
CA GLU A 25 -19.50 135.62 -66.08
C GLU A 25 -20.60 136.10 -65.11
N LEU A 26 -20.83 135.37 -64.02
CA LEU A 26 -21.81 135.74 -62.98
C LEU A 26 -21.39 137.00 -62.21
N LEU A 27 -20.08 137.12 -61.91
CA LEU A 27 -19.49 138.29 -61.25
C LEU A 27 -19.70 139.58 -62.07
N LYS A 28 -19.53 139.50 -63.40
CA LYS A 28 -19.77 140.63 -64.30
C LYS A 28 -21.23 141.09 -64.32
N GLN A 29 -22.18 140.15 -64.35
CA GLN A 29 -23.62 140.49 -64.39
C GLN A 29 -24.10 141.14 -63.09
N LEU A 30 -23.65 140.66 -61.92
CA LEU A 30 -23.98 141.29 -60.63
C LEU A 30 -23.36 142.69 -60.49
N GLN A 31 -22.12 142.88 -60.94
CA GLN A 31 -21.45 144.18 -60.88
C GLN A 31 -22.17 145.25 -61.73
N SER A 32 -22.76 144.86 -62.86
CA SER A 32 -23.59 145.76 -63.67
C SER A 32 -24.91 146.14 -63.00
N ALA A 33 -25.53 145.23 -62.24
CA ALA A 33 -26.84 145.44 -61.63
C ALA A 33 -26.81 146.33 -60.37
N LEU A 34 -25.67 146.45 -59.68
CA LEU A 34 -25.56 147.09 -58.36
C LEU A 34 -25.10 148.55 -58.38
N LYS A 35 -24.78 149.10 -59.56
CA LYS A 35 -24.06 150.36 -59.81
C LYS A 35 -24.69 151.64 -59.20
N SER A 36 -25.94 151.61 -58.75
CA SER A 36 -26.68 152.79 -58.25
C SER A 36 -26.60 153.01 -56.73
N ASN A 37 -25.95 152.12 -55.95
CA ASN A 37 -25.83 152.29 -54.49
C ASN A 37 -24.46 151.78 -53.98
N ALA A 38 -23.53 152.71 -53.70
CA ALA A 38 -22.12 152.42 -53.44
C ALA A 38 -21.88 151.53 -52.20
N LEU A 39 -22.62 151.75 -51.10
CA LEU A 39 -22.51 150.95 -49.87
C LEU A 39 -23.03 149.52 -50.05
N PHE A 40 -24.08 149.33 -50.85
CA PHE A 40 -24.61 148.00 -51.16
C PHE A 40 -23.70 147.23 -52.14
N THR A 41 -23.05 147.93 -53.06
CA THR A 41 -22.11 147.33 -54.02
C THR A 41 -20.89 146.73 -53.32
N GLU A 42 -20.28 147.48 -52.40
CA GLU A 42 -19.08 147.03 -51.66
C GLU A 42 -19.41 145.83 -50.75
N GLN A 43 -20.59 145.84 -50.14
CA GLN A 43 -21.06 144.76 -49.27
C GLN A 43 -21.36 143.47 -50.06
N VAL A 44 -21.91 143.60 -51.27
CA VAL A 44 -22.11 142.46 -52.18
C VAL A 44 -20.78 141.95 -52.74
N GLU A 45 -19.84 142.84 -53.09
CA GLU A 45 -18.51 142.43 -53.56
C GLU A 45 -17.71 141.67 -52.49
N LEU A 46 -17.72 142.14 -51.24
CA LEU A 46 -17.10 141.44 -50.11
C LEU A 46 -17.76 140.09 -49.84
N SER A 47 -19.09 140.01 -49.94
CA SER A 47 -19.83 138.74 -49.81
C SER A 47 -19.44 137.76 -50.91
N LEU A 48 -19.30 138.23 -52.15
CA LEU A 48 -18.87 137.42 -53.29
C LEU A 48 -17.40 136.97 -53.15
N LYS A 49 -16.49 137.85 -52.70
CA LYS A 49 -15.11 137.48 -52.37
C LYS A 49 -15.05 136.42 -51.27
N GLY A 50 -15.91 136.54 -50.25
CA GLY A 50 -16.08 135.52 -49.21
C GLY A 50 -16.55 134.19 -49.78
N ILE A 51 -17.55 134.19 -50.65
CA ILE A 51 -18.04 133.00 -51.36
C ILE A 51 -16.94 132.37 -52.23
N VAL A 52 -16.18 133.17 -52.99
CA VAL A 52 -15.06 132.69 -53.81
C VAL A 52 -13.99 132.03 -52.95
N ARG A 53 -13.63 132.64 -51.81
CA ARG A 53 -12.63 132.06 -50.90
C ARG A 53 -13.09 130.75 -50.28
N ILE A 54 -14.37 130.64 -49.92
CA ILE A 54 -14.98 129.40 -49.43
C ILE A 54 -14.95 128.32 -50.53
N LEU A 55 -15.26 128.67 -51.77
CA LEU A 55 -15.20 127.75 -52.91
C LEU A 55 -13.76 127.29 -53.21
N GLU A 56 -12.77 128.19 -53.17
CA GLU A 56 -11.35 127.84 -53.32
C GLU A 56 -10.90 126.87 -52.23
N VAL A 57 -11.27 127.11 -50.97
CA VAL A 57 -10.96 126.20 -49.85
C VAL A 57 -11.63 124.84 -50.07
N LEU A 58 -12.93 124.80 -50.39
CA LEU A 58 -13.66 123.55 -50.65
C LEU A 58 -13.07 122.73 -51.81
N LEU A 59 -12.61 123.38 -52.88
CA LEU A 59 -11.95 122.73 -54.01
C LEU A 59 -10.51 122.32 -53.71
N SER A 60 -9.84 123.01 -52.77
CA SER A 60 -8.46 122.69 -52.35
C SER A 60 -8.38 121.52 -51.38
N LEU A 61 -9.47 121.18 -50.67
CA LEU A 61 -9.54 120.05 -49.75
C LEU A 61 -9.39 118.73 -50.53
N ASP A 62 -8.30 118.02 -50.27
CA ASP A 62 -7.99 116.73 -50.91
C ASP A 62 -9.06 115.67 -50.67
N PHE A 63 -9.84 115.81 -49.59
CA PHE A 63 -11.01 114.97 -49.31
C PHE A 63 -12.05 115.02 -50.44
N PHE A 64 -12.37 116.21 -50.96
CA PHE A 64 -13.36 116.34 -52.03
C PHE A 64 -12.78 116.05 -53.42
N LYS A 65 -11.47 116.26 -53.62
CA LYS A 65 -10.78 115.88 -54.87
C LYS A 65 -10.78 114.37 -55.08
N ASN A 66 -10.53 113.62 -54.00
CA ASN A 66 -10.34 112.17 -54.06
C ASN A 66 -11.56 111.40 -53.54
N ALA A 67 -12.69 112.08 -53.28
CA ALA A 67 -13.88 111.47 -52.68
C ALA A 67 -14.38 110.25 -53.46
N ASN A 68 -14.33 110.30 -54.80
CA ASN A 68 -14.77 109.21 -55.67
C ASN A 68 -13.81 108.00 -55.62
N GLU A 69 -12.50 108.24 -55.54
CA GLU A 69 -11.50 107.17 -55.42
C GLU A 69 -11.54 106.51 -54.03
N ILE A 70 -11.74 107.32 -52.98
CA ILE A 70 -11.93 106.84 -51.61
C ILE A 70 -13.23 106.01 -51.52
N ASP A 71 -14.34 106.48 -52.10
CA ASP A 71 -15.61 105.72 -52.15
C ASP A 71 -15.44 104.41 -52.92
N SER A 72 -14.76 104.42 -54.08
CA SER A 72 -14.46 103.22 -54.86
C SER A 72 -13.60 102.22 -54.08
N SER A 73 -12.54 102.67 -53.41
CA SER A 73 -11.66 101.83 -52.61
C SER A 73 -12.36 101.22 -51.39
N LEU A 74 -13.22 101.99 -50.72
CA LEU A 74 -14.03 101.50 -49.61
C LEU A 74 -15.07 100.48 -50.07
N ARG A 75 -15.75 100.70 -51.20
CA ARG A 75 -16.66 99.71 -51.80
C ARG A 75 -15.94 98.41 -52.15
N ASN A 76 -14.77 98.50 -52.78
CA ASN A 76 -13.94 97.34 -53.11
C ASN A 76 -13.51 96.58 -51.84
N SER A 77 -13.16 97.29 -50.76
CA SER A 77 -12.78 96.68 -49.49
C SER A 77 -13.96 96.00 -48.78
N ILE A 78 -15.14 96.62 -48.82
CA ILE A 78 -16.39 96.04 -48.28
C ILE A 78 -16.76 94.78 -49.07
N GLU A 79 -16.66 94.82 -50.40
CA GLU A 79 -16.93 93.67 -51.26
C GLU A 79 -15.94 92.52 -50.99
N TRP A 80 -14.63 92.81 -50.90
CA TRP A 80 -13.63 91.81 -50.54
C TRP A 80 -13.88 91.19 -49.16
N LEU A 81 -14.21 92.00 -48.14
CA LEU A 81 -14.55 91.52 -46.79
C LEU A 81 -15.80 90.66 -46.78
N SER A 82 -16.82 91.04 -47.56
CA SER A 82 -18.04 90.24 -47.74
C SER A 82 -17.72 88.88 -48.35
N ASN A 83 -16.95 88.86 -49.45
CA ASN A 83 -16.53 87.64 -50.13
C ASN A 83 -15.64 86.75 -49.24
N ALA A 84 -14.74 87.34 -48.45
CA ALA A 84 -13.90 86.62 -47.49
C ALA A 84 -14.72 86.05 -46.32
N GLY A 85 -15.69 86.81 -45.80
CA GLY A 85 -16.63 86.36 -44.77
C GLY A 85 -17.51 85.21 -45.24
N GLU A 86 -18.03 85.27 -46.46
CA GLU A 86 -18.78 84.18 -47.08
C GLU A 86 -17.91 82.94 -47.31
N SER A 87 -16.69 83.11 -47.80
CA SER A 87 -15.72 82.01 -47.98
C SER A 87 -15.39 81.33 -46.65
N LEU A 88 -15.20 82.10 -45.58
CA LEU A 88 -14.98 81.57 -44.24
C LEU A 88 -16.21 80.79 -43.74
N LYS A 89 -17.42 81.34 -43.92
CA LYS A 89 -18.68 80.68 -43.56
C LYS A 89 -18.85 79.35 -44.30
N LEU A 90 -18.52 79.30 -45.59
CA LEU A 90 -18.53 78.05 -46.37
C LEU A 90 -17.53 77.05 -45.80
N LYS A 91 -16.30 77.49 -45.47
CA LYS A 91 -15.28 76.61 -44.88
C LYS A 91 -15.69 76.11 -43.49
N MET A 92 -16.35 76.93 -42.67
CA MET A 92 -16.88 76.52 -41.37
C MET A 92 -17.94 75.42 -41.53
N LYS A 93 -18.87 75.57 -42.48
CA LYS A 93 -19.86 74.52 -42.78
C LYS A 93 -19.22 73.22 -43.25
N GLU A 94 -18.16 73.30 -44.05
CA GLU A 94 -17.40 72.12 -44.49
C GLU A 94 -16.77 71.40 -43.28
N TYR A 95 -16.17 72.14 -42.35
CA TYR A 95 -15.64 71.57 -41.11
C TYR A 95 -16.71 70.97 -40.19
N GLU A 96 -17.87 71.63 -40.05
CA GLU A 96 -19.02 71.06 -39.33
C GLU A 96 -19.45 69.72 -39.94
N GLY A 97 -19.46 69.63 -41.27
CA GLY A 97 -19.68 68.39 -42.00
C GLY A 97 -18.65 67.31 -41.64
N PHE A 98 -17.35 67.63 -41.73
CA PHE A 98 -16.27 66.70 -41.39
C PHE A 98 -16.36 66.21 -39.94
N PHE A 99 -16.62 67.09 -38.97
CA PHE A 99 -16.74 66.68 -37.57
C PHE A 99 -17.98 65.82 -37.32
N SER A 100 -19.09 66.08 -38.03
CA SER A 100 -20.30 65.26 -37.95
C SER A 100 -20.06 63.84 -38.49
N GLU A 101 -19.42 63.71 -39.65
CA GLU A 101 -19.04 62.43 -40.24
C GLU A 101 -18.04 61.68 -39.36
N PHE A 102 -17.02 62.38 -38.84
CA PHE A 102 -16.06 61.82 -37.91
C PHE A 102 -16.72 61.31 -36.63
N ASN A 103 -17.59 62.10 -36.00
CA ASN A 103 -18.29 61.68 -34.78
C ASN A 103 -19.21 60.49 -35.04
N THR A 104 -19.86 60.43 -36.21
CA THR A 104 -20.67 59.28 -36.62
C THR A 104 -19.81 58.03 -36.80
N SER A 105 -18.66 58.16 -37.46
CA SER A 105 -17.70 57.06 -37.61
C SER A 105 -17.16 56.58 -36.26
N MET A 106 -16.81 57.51 -35.35
CA MET A 106 -16.31 57.16 -34.02
C MET A 106 -17.35 56.40 -33.19
N LYS A 107 -18.62 56.80 -33.22
CA LYS A 107 -19.71 56.07 -32.55
C LYS A 107 -19.91 54.67 -33.12
N SER A 108 -19.82 54.53 -34.45
CA SER A 108 -19.89 53.22 -35.10
C SER A 108 -18.74 52.32 -34.66
N ASN A 109 -17.51 52.86 -34.64
CA ASN A 109 -16.32 52.12 -34.20
C ASN A 109 -16.42 51.71 -32.72
N GLU A 110 -16.89 52.60 -31.85
CA GLU A 110 -17.11 52.30 -30.43
C GLU A 110 -18.12 51.16 -30.24
N GLN A 111 -19.22 51.17 -31.01
CA GLN A 111 -20.21 50.10 -30.99
C GLN A 111 -19.65 48.77 -31.51
N GLU A 112 -18.88 48.79 -32.60
CA GLU A 112 -18.25 47.59 -33.17
C GLU A 112 -17.26 46.96 -32.21
N VAL A 113 -16.40 47.77 -31.58
CA VAL A 113 -15.44 47.31 -30.56
C VAL A 113 -16.19 46.72 -29.37
N THR A 114 -17.24 47.38 -28.90
CA THR A 114 -18.05 46.90 -27.77
C THR A 114 -18.73 45.56 -28.10
N ASN A 115 -19.32 45.44 -29.29
CA ASN A 115 -19.96 44.20 -29.74
C ASN A 115 -18.95 43.06 -29.85
N THR A 116 -17.78 43.32 -30.43
CA THR A 116 -16.71 42.34 -30.58
C THR A 116 -16.20 41.87 -29.21
N LEU A 117 -16.01 42.80 -28.28
CA LEU A 117 -15.55 42.47 -26.92
C LEU A 117 -16.59 41.65 -26.14
N ASN A 118 -17.87 41.99 -26.25
CA ASN A 118 -18.95 41.23 -25.62
C ASN A 118 -19.07 39.82 -26.22
N ALA A 119 -19.00 39.69 -27.55
CA ALA A 119 -19.00 38.39 -28.22
C ALA A 119 -17.80 37.53 -27.78
N ASN A 120 -16.61 38.11 -27.71
CA ASN A 120 -15.41 37.42 -27.22
C ASN A 120 -15.56 36.99 -25.76
N THR A 121 -16.16 37.81 -24.91
CA THR A 121 -16.42 37.49 -23.49
C THR A 121 -17.31 36.26 -23.36
N GLU A 122 -18.43 36.20 -24.10
CA GLU A 122 -19.33 35.04 -24.07
C GLU A 122 -18.70 33.80 -24.69
N ASN A 123 -17.91 33.94 -25.77
CA ASN A 123 -17.17 32.82 -26.37
C ASN A 123 -16.15 32.21 -25.38
N ILE A 124 -15.35 33.04 -24.71
CA ILE A 124 -14.38 32.58 -23.69
C ILE A 124 -15.10 31.85 -22.56
N LYS A 125 -16.20 32.41 -22.05
CA LYS A 125 -17.01 31.81 -20.99
C LYS A 125 -17.58 30.44 -21.41
N SER A 126 -18.03 30.31 -22.64
CA SER A 126 -18.51 29.03 -23.19
C SER A 126 -17.40 27.98 -23.30
N GLU A 127 -16.22 28.36 -23.80
CA GLU A 127 -15.09 27.42 -23.93
C GLU A 127 -14.53 27.00 -22.56
N ILE A 128 -14.47 27.90 -21.57
CA ILE A 128 -14.13 27.55 -20.18
C ILE A 128 -15.09 26.49 -19.65
N LYS A 129 -16.41 26.71 -19.79
CA LYS A 129 -17.42 25.76 -19.32
C LYS A 129 -17.30 24.39 -20.00
N LYS A 130 -16.95 24.39 -21.29
CA LYS A 130 -16.72 23.15 -22.05
C LYS A 130 -15.48 22.41 -21.55
N LEU A 131 -14.38 23.11 -21.28
CA LEU A 131 -13.16 22.53 -20.69
C LEU A 131 -13.41 21.99 -19.28
N GLU A 132 -14.18 22.69 -18.44
CA GLU A 132 -14.59 22.23 -17.11
C GLU A 132 -15.36 20.90 -17.20
N ASN A 133 -16.34 20.82 -18.11
CA ASN A 133 -17.10 19.59 -18.32
C ASN A 133 -16.22 18.42 -18.80
N GLN A 134 -15.30 18.67 -19.74
CA GLN A 134 -14.36 17.65 -20.21
C GLN A 134 -13.42 17.15 -19.10
N LEU A 135 -12.96 18.05 -18.23
CA LEU A 135 -12.12 17.71 -17.09
C LEU A 135 -12.88 16.85 -16.07
N ILE A 136 -14.13 17.19 -15.77
CA ILE A 136 -15.01 16.41 -14.89
C ILE A 136 -15.25 15.02 -15.48
N GLU A 137 -15.57 14.93 -16.77
CA GLU A 137 -15.80 13.64 -17.45
C GLU A 137 -14.55 12.77 -17.42
N THR A 138 -13.38 13.33 -17.75
CA THR A 138 -12.10 12.62 -17.75
C THR A 138 -11.74 12.13 -16.35
N THR A 139 -11.88 12.99 -15.34
CA THR A 139 -11.61 12.64 -13.93
C THR A 139 -12.57 11.55 -13.43
N THR A 140 -13.84 11.62 -13.82
CA THR A 140 -14.85 10.61 -13.45
C THR A 140 -14.53 9.25 -14.09
N LYS A 141 -14.22 9.23 -15.40
CA LYS A 141 -13.81 7.99 -16.10
C LYS A 141 -12.54 7.40 -15.49
N LEU A 142 -11.55 8.23 -15.14
CA LEU A 142 -10.32 7.78 -14.48
C LEU A 142 -10.63 7.19 -13.10
N LEU A 143 -11.43 7.87 -12.28
CA LEU A 143 -11.83 7.39 -10.95
C LEU A 143 -12.58 6.06 -11.03
N THR A 144 -13.56 5.94 -11.92
CA THR A 144 -14.30 4.70 -12.14
C THR A 144 -13.36 3.57 -12.61
N SER A 145 -12.45 3.86 -13.53
CA SER A 145 -11.47 2.87 -14.02
C SER A 145 -10.55 2.38 -12.90
N TYR A 146 -10.06 3.30 -12.06
CA TYR A 146 -9.23 2.97 -10.91
C TYR A 146 -9.98 2.14 -9.87
N GLN A 147 -11.25 2.48 -9.60
CA GLN A 147 -12.10 1.70 -8.69
C GLN A 147 -12.35 0.28 -9.20
N ILE A 148 -12.59 0.10 -10.51
CA ILE A 148 -12.75 -1.21 -11.14
C ILE A 148 -11.45 -2.02 -11.00
N PHE A 149 -10.30 -1.41 -11.31
CA PHE A 149 -9.00 -2.06 -11.18
C PHE A 149 -8.73 -2.55 -9.76
N LEU A 150 -8.96 -1.71 -8.74
CA LEU A 150 -8.77 -2.09 -7.34
C LEU A 150 -9.71 -3.20 -6.90
N ASN A 151 -10.98 -3.17 -7.35
CA ASN A 151 -11.93 -4.24 -7.05
C ASN A 151 -11.51 -5.57 -7.69
N GLN A 152 -11.08 -5.55 -8.95
CA GLN A 152 -10.57 -6.74 -9.63
C GLN A 152 -9.32 -7.31 -8.95
N ALA A 153 -8.38 -6.45 -8.55
CA ALA A 153 -7.18 -6.87 -7.81
C ALA A 153 -7.54 -7.52 -6.46
N ARG A 154 -8.47 -6.92 -5.72
CA ARG A 154 -8.96 -7.47 -4.44
C ARG A 154 -9.64 -8.83 -4.64
N ASP A 155 -10.52 -8.93 -5.63
CA ASP A 155 -11.28 -10.16 -5.89
C ASP A 155 -10.35 -11.29 -6.36
N SER A 156 -9.35 -10.97 -7.19
CA SER A 156 -8.29 -11.91 -7.58
C SER A 156 -7.46 -12.40 -6.39
N ALA A 157 -7.04 -11.50 -5.50
CA ALA A 157 -6.31 -11.87 -4.28
C ALA A 157 -7.15 -12.78 -3.37
N ASN A 158 -8.44 -12.46 -3.17
CA ASN A 158 -9.35 -13.29 -2.37
C ASN A 158 -9.54 -14.69 -2.98
N HIS A 159 -9.60 -14.80 -4.30
CA HIS A 159 -9.68 -16.09 -4.99
C HIS A 159 -8.44 -16.94 -4.71
N GLN A 160 -7.23 -16.38 -4.90
CA GLN A 160 -5.96 -17.07 -4.61
C GLN A 160 -5.84 -17.49 -3.15
N ILE A 161 -6.25 -16.64 -2.20
CA ILE A 161 -6.24 -16.97 -0.77
C ILE A 161 -7.17 -18.15 -0.49
N THR A 162 -8.37 -18.16 -1.08
CA THR A 162 -9.36 -19.23 -0.87
C THR A 162 -8.89 -20.55 -1.47
N GLU A 163 -8.30 -20.51 -2.66
CA GLU A 163 -7.71 -21.68 -3.32
C GLU A 163 -6.55 -22.25 -2.49
N ASN A 164 -5.56 -21.42 -2.12
CA ASN A 164 -4.42 -21.84 -1.32
C ASN A 164 -4.82 -22.40 0.05
N LYS A 165 -5.83 -21.79 0.70
CA LYS A 165 -6.39 -22.27 1.96
C LYS A 165 -7.01 -23.66 1.80
N THR A 166 -7.72 -23.89 0.70
CA THR A 166 -8.36 -25.18 0.40
C THR A 166 -7.30 -26.26 0.15
N GLN A 167 -6.32 -25.97 -0.70
CA GLN A 167 -5.20 -26.89 -0.99
C GLN A 167 -4.40 -27.22 0.27
N SER A 168 -4.12 -26.22 1.11
CA SER A 168 -3.39 -26.42 2.38
C SER A 168 -4.18 -27.32 3.35
N LEU A 169 -5.50 -27.14 3.44
CA LEU A 169 -6.35 -27.96 4.30
C LEU A 169 -6.41 -29.41 3.80
N GLU A 170 -6.50 -29.60 2.49
CA GLU A 170 -6.49 -30.94 1.88
C GLU A 170 -5.15 -31.64 2.12
N ALA A 171 -4.03 -30.96 1.93
CA ALA A 171 -2.69 -31.49 2.22
C ALA A 171 -2.54 -31.90 3.70
N ILE A 172 -3.04 -31.08 4.64
CA ILE A 172 -3.02 -31.42 6.07
C ILE A 172 -3.89 -32.65 6.36
N ASN A 173 -5.06 -32.77 5.75
CA ASN A 173 -5.93 -33.93 5.91
C ASN A 173 -5.29 -35.22 5.37
N GLN A 174 -4.61 -35.15 4.22
CA GLN A 174 -3.86 -36.27 3.67
C GLN A 174 -2.69 -36.66 4.59
N ALA A 175 -1.89 -35.69 5.05
CA ALA A 175 -0.79 -35.94 5.98
C ALA A 175 -1.27 -36.58 7.30
N LYS A 176 -2.38 -36.07 7.86
CA LYS A 176 -3.01 -36.63 9.06
C LYS A 176 -3.46 -38.09 8.84
N THR A 177 -4.07 -38.38 7.69
CA THR A 177 -4.52 -39.74 7.35
C THR A 177 -3.33 -40.69 7.23
N ASN A 178 -2.25 -40.27 6.55
CA ASN A 178 -1.04 -41.07 6.41
C ASN A 178 -0.39 -41.37 7.76
N ALA A 179 -0.22 -40.34 8.61
CA ALA A 179 0.31 -40.51 9.96
C ALA A 179 -0.53 -41.49 10.80
N ASN A 180 -1.87 -41.41 10.69
CA ASN A 180 -2.76 -42.32 11.40
C ASN A 180 -2.64 -43.77 10.91
N ASN A 181 -2.47 -43.97 9.60
CA ASN A 181 -2.22 -45.28 9.01
C ASN A 181 -0.88 -45.87 9.49
N GLU A 182 0.19 -45.08 9.50
CA GLU A 182 1.50 -45.51 10.02
C GLU A 182 1.44 -45.89 11.50
N ILE A 183 0.76 -45.07 12.32
CA ILE A 183 0.55 -45.37 13.75
C ILE A 183 -0.19 -46.70 13.93
N ASN A 184 -1.25 -46.95 13.16
CA ASN A 184 -2.02 -48.20 13.24
C ASN A 184 -1.20 -49.42 12.79
N THR A 185 -0.40 -49.29 11.74
CA THR A 185 0.52 -50.34 11.28
C THR A 185 1.56 -50.66 12.36
N ASN A 186 2.23 -49.64 12.90
CA ASN A 186 3.22 -49.81 13.96
C ASN A 186 2.63 -50.40 15.23
N LYS A 187 1.41 -49.98 15.60
CA LYS A 187 0.67 -50.54 16.75
C LYS A 187 0.40 -52.04 16.54
N THR A 188 -0.07 -52.43 15.36
CA THR A 188 -0.32 -53.84 15.01
C THR A 188 0.97 -54.65 15.06
N GLN A 189 2.07 -54.13 14.50
CA GLN A 189 3.37 -54.79 14.53
C GLN A 189 3.89 -54.97 15.96
N ALA A 190 3.79 -53.95 16.81
CA ALA A 190 4.19 -54.01 18.20
C ALA A 190 3.40 -55.08 18.98
N ILE A 191 2.07 -55.15 18.77
CA ILE A 191 1.22 -56.19 19.39
C ILE A 191 1.65 -57.59 18.93
N ASN A 192 1.92 -57.78 17.63
CA ASN A 192 2.38 -59.07 17.11
C ASN A 192 3.74 -59.48 17.71
N ASN A 193 4.69 -58.56 17.82
CA ASN A 193 6.00 -58.81 18.43
C ASN A 193 5.86 -59.21 19.90
N ILE A 194 4.99 -58.54 20.67
CA ILE A 194 4.72 -58.88 22.08
C ILE A 194 4.10 -60.27 22.19
N ASN A 195 3.16 -60.63 21.31
CA ASN A 195 2.55 -61.96 21.31
C ASN A 195 3.57 -63.06 20.99
N GLN A 196 4.42 -62.86 19.99
CA GLN A 196 5.49 -63.81 19.64
C GLN A 196 6.50 -63.98 20.78
N ALA A 197 6.89 -62.88 21.43
CA ALA A 197 7.78 -62.93 22.60
C ALA A 197 7.13 -63.68 23.77
N LYS A 198 5.83 -63.44 24.01
CA LYS A 198 5.05 -64.15 25.03
C LYS A 198 4.95 -65.65 24.76
N GLU A 199 4.66 -66.05 23.52
CA GLU A 199 4.62 -67.47 23.13
C GLU A 199 5.99 -68.14 23.31
N SER A 200 7.06 -67.46 22.88
CA SER A 200 8.43 -67.96 23.04
C SER A 200 8.79 -68.17 24.51
N ALA A 201 8.50 -67.18 25.38
CA ALA A 201 8.73 -67.28 26.81
C ALA A 201 7.91 -68.42 27.46
N ASN A 202 6.63 -68.58 27.06
CA ASN A 202 5.81 -69.69 27.53
C ASN A 202 6.37 -71.06 27.12
N ASN A 203 6.87 -71.19 25.89
CA ASN A 203 7.49 -72.43 25.40
C ASN A 203 8.77 -72.76 26.19
N GLU A 204 9.60 -71.76 26.49
CA GLU A 204 10.80 -71.93 27.30
C GLU A 204 10.46 -72.33 28.74
N ILE A 205 9.47 -71.68 29.36
CA ILE A 205 8.97 -72.03 30.70
C ILE A 205 8.48 -73.48 30.73
N ASN A 206 7.66 -73.90 29.75
CA ASN A 206 7.16 -75.27 29.67
C ASN A 206 8.28 -76.29 29.48
N THR A 207 9.28 -75.96 28.65
CA THR A 207 10.46 -76.83 28.43
C THR A 207 11.25 -77.00 29.72
N ASN A 208 11.54 -75.90 30.42
CA ASN A 208 12.25 -75.91 31.70
C ASN A 208 11.46 -76.65 32.80
N GLN A 209 10.13 -76.50 32.81
CA GLN A 209 9.25 -77.23 33.72
C GLN A 209 9.34 -78.74 33.48
N THR A 210 9.24 -79.20 32.22
CA THR A 210 9.37 -80.61 31.85
C THR A 210 10.74 -81.17 32.24
N ALA A 211 11.83 -80.48 31.87
CA ALA A 211 13.18 -80.89 32.21
C ALA A 211 13.41 -80.99 33.73
N SER A 212 12.87 -80.04 34.50
CA SER A 212 12.94 -80.06 35.96
C SER A 212 12.18 -81.26 36.55
N LEU A 213 11.00 -81.58 36.03
CA LEU A 213 10.21 -82.74 36.47
C LEU A 213 10.93 -84.07 36.15
N GLU A 214 11.54 -84.19 34.97
CA GLU A 214 12.33 -85.36 34.59
C GLU A 214 13.56 -85.54 35.49
N ALA A 215 14.28 -84.45 35.79
CA ALA A 215 15.42 -84.47 36.70
C ALA A 215 15.02 -84.94 38.11
N ILE A 216 13.88 -84.47 38.63
CA ILE A 216 13.33 -84.92 39.91
C ILE A 216 12.96 -86.41 39.87
N ALA A 217 12.35 -86.89 38.78
CA ALA A 217 11.99 -88.29 38.61
C ALA A 217 13.23 -89.21 38.56
N GLN A 218 14.29 -88.79 37.86
CA GLN A 218 15.57 -89.49 37.82
C GLN A 218 16.22 -89.53 39.21
N ALA A 219 16.31 -88.38 39.90
CA ALA A 219 16.86 -88.30 41.25
C ALA A 219 16.09 -89.21 42.24
N LYS A 220 14.76 -89.21 42.17
CA LYS A 220 13.91 -90.10 42.97
C LYS A 220 14.19 -91.58 42.69
N THR A 221 14.35 -91.95 41.42
CA THR A 221 14.67 -93.34 41.03
C THR A 221 16.03 -93.77 41.55
N SER A 222 17.05 -92.93 41.38
CA SER A 222 18.41 -93.18 41.91
C SER A 222 18.42 -93.35 43.43
N ALA A 223 17.76 -92.45 44.16
CA ALA A 223 17.64 -92.55 45.62
C ALA A 223 16.94 -93.86 46.05
N ASN A 224 15.89 -94.26 45.34
CA ASN A 224 15.16 -95.49 45.64
C ASN A 224 16.01 -96.75 45.37
N ASN A 225 16.83 -96.74 44.31
CA ASN A 225 17.79 -97.81 44.01
C ASN A 225 18.89 -97.91 45.09
N GLU A 226 19.42 -96.78 45.53
CA GLU A 226 20.42 -96.73 46.60
C GLU A 226 19.84 -97.25 47.93
N ILE A 227 18.63 -96.82 48.30
CA ILE A 227 17.90 -97.33 49.48
C ILE A 227 17.70 -98.84 49.39
N ASN A 228 17.28 -99.38 48.24
CA ASN A 228 17.09 -100.83 48.06
C ASN A 228 18.41 -101.61 48.14
N THR A 229 19.49 -101.06 47.59
CA THR A 229 20.83 -101.66 47.65
C THR A 229 21.32 -101.71 49.10
N ASN A 230 21.25 -100.59 49.81
CA ASN A 230 21.62 -100.50 51.23
C ASN A 230 20.76 -101.42 52.11
N LYS A 231 19.45 -101.51 51.83
CA LYS A 231 18.54 -102.45 52.51
C LYS A 231 18.96 -103.91 52.28
N THR A 232 19.30 -104.27 51.04
CA THR A 232 19.75 -105.62 50.69
C THR A 232 21.07 -105.98 51.37
N GLN A 233 22.03 -105.05 51.37
CA GLN A 233 23.31 -105.21 52.05
C GLN A 233 23.13 -105.39 53.56
N ALA A 234 22.28 -104.56 54.19
CA ALA A 234 22.00 -104.66 55.62
C ALA A 234 21.37 -106.02 55.99
N ILE A 235 20.43 -106.52 55.20
CA ILE A 235 19.82 -107.85 55.40
C ILE A 235 20.88 -108.95 55.27
N THR A 236 21.78 -108.86 54.29
CA THR A 236 22.87 -109.82 54.08
C THR A 236 23.81 -109.84 55.28
N ASN A 237 24.27 -108.67 55.73
CA ASN A 237 25.14 -108.55 56.91
C ASN A 237 24.48 -109.14 58.18
N ILE A 238 23.18 -108.92 58.38
CA ILE A 238 22.43 -109.50 59.51
C ILE A 238 22.38 -111.03 59.40
N ASN A 239 22.16 -111.57 58.21
CA ASN A 239 22.12 -113.03 57.99
C ASN A 239 23.50 -113.67 58.20
N GLU A 240 24.57 -113.09 57.68
CA GLU A 240 25.95 -113.53 57.90
C GLU A 240 26.31 -113.51 59.39
N ALA A 241 25.98 -112.42 60.10
CA ALA A 241 26.18 -112.32 61.54
C ALA A 241 25.37 -113.38 62.31
N LYS A 242 24.12 -113.63 61.89
CA LYS A 242 23.27 -114.68 62.47
C LYS A 242 23.85 -116.08 62.26
N GLU A 243 24.32 -116.39 61.05
CA GLU A 243 24.97 -117.68 60.74
C GLU A 243 26.26 -117.87 61.54
N SER A 244 27.10 -116.83 61.62
CA SER A 244 28.31 -116.84 62.45
C SER A 244 27.99 -117.06 63.93
N ALA A 245 26.96 -116.39 64.46
CA ALA A 245 26.51 -116.58 65.84
C ALA A 245 25.99 -118.01 66.06
N GLN A 246 25.22 -118.56 65.11
CA GLN A 246 24.72 -119.93 65.17
C GLN A 246 25.86 -120.96 65.13
N ALA A 247 26.88 -120.75 64.29
CA ALA A 247 28.07 -121.60 64.22
C ALA A 247 28.87 -121.57 65.54
N GLN A 248 29.02 -120.39 66.14
CA GLN A 248 29.67 -120.25 67.45
C GLN A 248 28.87 -120.96 68.55
N ILE A 249 27.53 -120.81 68.58
CA ILE A 249 26.66 -121.51 69.53
C ILE A 249 26.79 -123.04 69.37
N ASN A 250 26.80 -123.55 68.14
CA ASN A 250 26.94 -124.98 67.87
C ASN A 250 28.31 -125.51 68.32
N THR A 251 29.39 -124.75 68.09
CA THR A 251 30.75 -125.09 68.55
C THR A 251 30.81 -125.15 70.06
N ASN A 252 30.32 -124.11 70.75
CA ASN A 252 30.26 -124.06 72.22
C ASN A 252 29.41 -125.21 72.77
N LYS A 253 28.28 -125.53 72.12
CA LYS A 253 27.42 -126.67 72.50
C LYS A 253 28.19 -127.99 72.38
N GLN A 254 28.94 -128.20 71.29
CA GLN A 254 29.74 -129.40 71.09
C GLN A 254 30.88 -129.52 72.11
N GLU A 255 31.57 -128.41 72.42
CA GLU A 255 32.62 -128.35 73.42
C GLU A 255 32.09 -128.71 74.82
N VAL A 256 30.95 -128.14 75.23
CA VAL A 256 30.28 -128.49 76.48
C VAL A 256 29.90 -129.97 76.51
N LEU A 257 29.36 -130.53 75.42
CA LEU A 257 29.06 -131.97 75.34
C LEU A 257 30.31 -132.86 75.47
N ASN A 258 31.42 -132.46 74.84
CA ASN A 258 32.69 -133.18 74.95
C ASN A 258 33.22 -133.14 76.39
N ASN A 259 33.19 -131.99 77.04
CA ASN A 259 33.59 -131.82 78.44
C ASN A 259 32.73 -132.69 79.38
N ILE A 260 31.40 -132.68 79.21
CA ILE A 260 30.48 -133.55 79.98
C ILE A 260 30.79 -135.03 79.74
N THR A 261 31.10 -135.43 78.51
CA THR A 261 31.45 -136.82 78.18
C THR A 261 32.79 -137.23 78.82
N GLN A 262 33.78 -136.34 78.79
CA GLN A 262 35.08 -136.56 79.42
C GLN A 262 34.95 -136.68 80.94
N GLU A 263 34.23 -135.77 81.60
CA GLU A 263 33.97 -135.85 83.04
C GLU A 263 33.16 -137.11 83.41
N LYS A 264 32.16 -137.48 82.61
CA LYS A 264 31.41 -138.72 82.83
C LYS A 264 32.32 -139.96 82.77
N ASN A 265 33.25 -140.01 81.81
CA ASN A 265 34.22 -141.10 81.69
C ASN A 265 35.23 -141.11 82.85
N GLN A 266 35.68 -139.93 83.29
CA GLN A 266 36.54 -139.76 84.47
C GLN A 266 35.83 -140.25 85.74
N ALA A 267 34.60 -139.79 86.00
CA ALA A 267 33.78 -140.24 87.12
C ALA A 267 33.51 -141.75 87.07
N THR A 268 33.28 -142.32 85.88
CA THR A 268 33.12 -143.78 85.70
C THR A 268 34.40 -144.54 86.05
N SER A 269 35.57 -144.01 85.68
CA SER A 269 36.87 -144.59 86.01
C SER A 269 37.15 -144.51 87.51
N GLU A 270 36.90 -143.36 88.13
CA GLU A 270 37.03 -143.16 89.59
C GLU A 270 36.08 -144.07 90.38
N ILE A 271 34.83 -144.23 89.95
CA ILE A 271 33.89 -145.19 90.55
C ILE A 271 34.38 -146.64 90.39
N THR A 272 34.97 -146.98 89.24
CA THR A 272 35.52 -148.32 88.99
C THR A 272 36.74 -148.59 89.86
N GLU A 273 37.63 -147.60 89.99
CA GLU A 273 38.80 -147.65 90.86
C GLU A 273 38.41 -147.71 92.35
N ALA A 274 37.40 -146.94 92.76
CA ALA A 274 36.81 -147.03 94.09
C ALA A 274 36.18 -148.41 94.35
N LYS A 275 35.45 -148.98 93.38
CA LYS A 275 34.93 -150.35 93.44
C LYS A 275 36.05 -151.37 93.58
N ASN A 276 37.11 -151.28 92.75
CA ASN A 276 38.26 -152.17 92.83
C ASN A 276 38.98 -152.03 94.17
N THR A 277 39.12 -150.81 94.70
CA THR A 277 39.70 -150.55 96.03
C THR A 277 38.84 -151.14 97.14
N ILE A 278 37.51 -151.02 97.06
CA ILE A 278 36.57 -151.67 98.00
C ILE A 278 36.70 -153.19 97.89
N ILE A 279 36.72 -153.76 96.67
CA ILE A 279 36.89 -155.19 96.44
C ILE A 279 38.23 -155.68 97.02
N ILE A 280 39.33 -154.95 96.78
CA ILE A 280 40.66 -155.26 97.33
C ILE A 280 40.65 -155.16 98.86
N LYS A 281 40.10 -154.09 99.45
CA LYS A 281 39.94 -153.97 100.91
C LYS A 281 39.10 -155.12 101.48
N THR A 282 38.05 -155.54 100.79
CA THR A 282 37.18 -156.66 101.20
C THR A 282 37.90 -158.00 101.09
N LEU A 283 38.69 -158.21 100.02
CA LEU A 283 39.54 -159.39 99.84
C LEU A 283 40.68 -159.45 100.89
N ILE A 284 41.25 -158.30 101.26
CA ILE A 284 42.23 -158.18 102.35
C ILE A 284 41.55 -158.52 103.69
N PHE A 285 40.35 -157.99 103.96
CA PHE A 285 39.56 -158.32 105.16
C PHE A 285 39.24 -159.82 105.24
N LEU A 286 38.89 -160.45 104.11
CA LEU A 286 38.65 -161.89 104.01
C LEU A 286 39.93 -162.74 104.14
N ARG A 287 41.10 -162.23 103.69
CA ARG A 287 42.41 -162.90 103.90
C ARG A 287 42.92 -162.77 105.34
N LEU A 288 42.64 -161.66 106.02
CA LEU A 288 43.03 -161.44 107.41
C LEU A 288 42.17 -162.25 108.40
N ASN A 289 40.90 -162.51 108.09
CA ASN A 289 40.04 -163.41 108.90
C ASN A 289 40.31 -164.91 108.70
N LYS A 290 41.35 -165.31 107.97
CA LYS A 290 41.79 -166.71 107.84
C LYS A 290 43.04 -167.04 108.67
N ALA A 291 43.50 -166.12 109.52
CA ALA A 291 44.60 -166.34 110.45
C ALA A 291 44.23 -165.83 111.85
N CYS A 292 43.20 -166.44 112.45
CA CYS A 292 43.03 -166.68 113.89
C CYS A 292 41.68 -167.37 114.14
#